data_AF-A0A815N766-F1
#
_entry.id   AF-A0A815N766-F1
#
_cell.length_a   1.000
_cell.length_b   1.000
_cell.length_c   1.000
_cell.angle_alpha   90.00
_cell.angle_beta   90.00
_cell.angle_gamma   90.00
#
_symmetry.space_group_name_H-M   'P 1'
#
loop_
_entity.id
_entity.type
_entity.pdbx_description
1 polymer ?
#
loop_
_entity_poly.entity_id
_entity_poly.type
_entity_poly.pdbx_seq_one_letter_code
_entity_poly.pdbx_strand_id
1 'polypeptide(L)'
;MLSIWWDAKGTIHREILPAGCTITADLYGQQLDRVAAKLHEKQDNVYFLHDNARPHVAKSIREKLLKLGWFKIPRPPYSPDLAPTDYHLFRSLSNYLREKNFHDENDLKTDLANFFDRKSQDFYETRILSLPEHWRKVIDSNGAYIVET
;
A
#
# COMPACT_ATOMS: atom_id res chain seq x y z
N MET A 1 2.19 -13.75 3.02
CA MET A 1 2.35 -12.29 3.19
C MET A 1 1.59 -11.60 2.05
N LEU A 2 0.69 -10.65 2.33
CA LEU A 2 -0.01 -9.87 1.30
C LEU A 2 0.77 -8.59 0.98
N SER A 3 1.00 -8.32 -0.30
CA SER A 3 1.49 -7.02 -0.79
C SER A 3 0.45 -6.42 -1.74
N ILE A 4 0.15 -5.13 -1.60
CA ILE A 4 -0.88 -4.44 -2.37
C ILE A 4 -0.44 -3.02 -2.75
N TRP A 5 -0.73 -2.64 -3.99
CA TRP A 5 -0.51 -1.32 -4.56
C TRP A 5 -1.83 -0.81 -5.13
N TRP A 6 -2.16 0.43 -4.83
CA TRP A 6 -3.45 1.03 -5.15
C TRP A 6 -3.31 2.55 -5.26
N ASP A 7 -4.23 3.17 -5.99
CA ASP A 7 -4.35 4.61 -6.15
C ASP A 7 -5.80 5.06 -5.89
N ALA A 8 -6.13 6.33 -6.18
CA ALA A 8 -7.48 6.84 -6.01
C ALA A 8 -8.55 6.10 -6.84
N LYS A 9 -8.17 5.48 -7.97
CA LYS A 9 -9.09 4.73 -8.85
C LYS A 9 -9.34 3.32 -8.32
N GLY A 10 -8.36 2.73 -7.62
CA GLY A 10 -8.52 1.45 -6.94
C GLY A 10 -7.25 0.61 -6.86
N THR A 11 -7.40 -0.70 -6.78
CA THR A 11 -6.26 -1.63 -6.69
C THR A 11 -5.54 -1.74 -8.05
N ILE A 12 -4.23 -1.47 -8.08
CA ILE A 12 -3.38 -1.61 -9.27
C ILE A 12 -2.81 -3.04 -9.34
N HIS A 13 -2.25 -3.51 -8.22
CA HIS A 13 -1.63 -4.83 -8.13
C HIS A 13 -1.74 -5.38 -6.72
N ARG A 14 -1.88 -6.70 -6.61
CA ARG A 14 -1.80 -7.42 -5.35
C ARG A 14 -1.13 -8.77 -5.57
N GLU A 15 -0.37 -9.22 -4.59
CA GLU A 15 0.28 -10.52 -4.60
C GLU A 15 0.28 -11.10 -3.18
N ILE A 16 0.02 -12.40 -3.08
CA ILE A 16 0.14 -13.16 -1.83
C ILE A 16 1.33 -14.08 -1.98
N LEU A 17 2.35 -13.86 -1.17
CA LEU A 17 3.50 -14.75 -1.13
C LEU A 17 3.14 -16.08 -0.48
N PRO A 18 3.76 -17.19 -0.95
CA PRO A 18 3.64 -18.49 -0.31
C PRO A 18 3.97 -18.43 1.18
N ALA A 19 3.42 -19.40 1.93
CA ALA A 19 3.68 -19.53 3.36
C ALA A 19 5.19 -19.58 3.67
N GLY A 20 5.63 -18.81 4.67
CA GLY A 20 7.04 -18.74 5.08
C GLY A 20 7.94 -17.83 4.23
N CYS A 21 7.48 -17.35 3.07
CA CYS A 21 8.24 -16.40 2.26
C CYS A 21 8.12 -14.95 2.79
N THR A 22 9.21 -14.19 2.65
CA THR A 22 9.27 -12.78 3.02
C THR A 22 9.69 -11.92 1.82
N ILE A 23 9.42 -10.62 1.90
CA ILE A 23 9.78 -9.67 0.86
C ILE A 23 11.29 -9.40 0.93
N THR A 24 12.00 -9.72 -0.15
CA THR A 24 13.39 -9.30 -0.37
C THR A 24 13.44 -8.07 -1.26
N ALA A 25 14.59 -7.39 -1.34
CA ALA A 25 14.74 -6.25 -2.26
C ALA A 25 14.55 -6.68 -3.72
N ASP A 26 15.03 -7.87 -4.10
CA ASP A 26 14.88 -8.36 -5.47
C ASP A 26 13.42 -8.67 -5.81
N LEU A 27 12.71 -9.36 -4.89
CA LEU A 27 11.30 -9.66 -5.07
C LEU A 27 10.45 -8.39 -5.12
N TYR A 28 10.72 -7.44 -4.21
CA TYR A 28 10.06 -6.14 -4.23
C TYR A 28 10.30 -5.40 -5.55
N GLY A 29 11.53 -5.46 -6.07
CA GLY A 29 11.86 -4.88 -7.36
C GLY A 29 11.07 -5.49 -8.52
N GLN A 30 10.89 -6.81 -8.53
CA GLN A 30 10.04 -7.49 -9.53
C GLN A 30 8.57 -7.11 -9.39
N GLN A 31 8.08 -6.93 -8.16
CA GLN A 31 6.72 -6.46 -7.91
C GLN A 31 6.50 -5.06 -8.47
N LEU A 32 7.46 -4.15 -8.29
CA LEU A 32 7.38 -2.80 -8.89
C LEU A 32 7.31 -2.85 -10.42
N ASP A 33 8.02 -3.77 -11.08
CA ASP A 33 7.91 -3.94 -12.54
C ASP A 33 6.50 -4.39 -12.96
N ARG A 34 5.89 -5.30 -12.18
CA ARG A 34 4.50 -5.75 -12.41
C ARG A 34 3.48 -4.65 -12.14
N VAL A 35 3.72 -3.78 -11.15
CA VAL A 35 2.91 -2.60 -10.89
C VAL A 35 3.03 -1.64 -12.07
N ALA A 36 4.25 -1.34 -12.52
CA ALA A 36 4.49 -0.47 -13.66
C ALA A 36 3.81 -0.95 -14.94
N ALA A 37 3.83 -2.27 -15.21
CA ALA A 37 3.15 -2.86 -16.36
C ALA A 37 1.62 -2.74 -16.30
N LYS A 38 1.03 -2.63 -15.10
CA LYS A 38 -0.42 -2.50 -14.87
C LYS A 38 -0.89 -1.06 -14.73
N LEU A 39 0.01 -0.09 -14.65
CA LEU A 39 -0.34 1.32 -14.76
C LEU A 39 -0.76 1.58 -16.22
N HIS A 40 -2.06 1.50 -16.48
CA HIS A 40 -2.65 1.49 -17.82
C HIS A 40 -2.59 2.84 -18.56
N GLU A 41 -2.17 3.92 -17.89
CA GLU A 41 -2.00 5.24 -18.47
C GLU A 41 -0.54 5.65 -18.26
N LYS A 42 0.07 6.34 -19.24
CA LYS A 42 1.31 7.09 -19.01
C LYS A 42 1.00 8.17 -17.98
N GLN A 43 1.06 7.81 -16.70
CA GLN A 43 1.08 8.79 -15.63
C GLN A 43 2.45 9.45 -15.71
N ASP A 44 2.47 10.67 -16.25
CA ASP A 44 3.71 11.43 -16.44
C ASP A 44 4.44 11.67 -15.10
N ASN A 45 3.73 11.61 -13.97
CA ASN A 45 4.28 11.78 -12.63
C ASN A 45 3.65 10.81 -11.62
N VAL A 46 4.32 9.69 -11.33
CA VAL A 46 3.91 8.76 -10.25
C VAL A 46 4.55 9.20 -8.94
N TYR A 47 3.75 9.63 -7.98
CA TYR A 47 4.20 9.89 -6.61
C TYR A 47 4.01 8.64 -5.76
N PHE A 48 5.11 7.99 -5.42
CA PHE A 48 5.12 6.67 -4.80
C PHE A 48 5.25 6.75 -3.28
N LEU A 49 4.23 6.26 -2.58
CA LEU A 49 4.18 6.20 -1.12
C LEU A 49 4.37 4.75 -0.64
N HIS A 50 5.43 4.50 0.14
CA HIS A 50 5.66 3.22 0.82
C HIS A 50 6.42 3.44 2.12
N ASP A 51 6.44 2.42 2.98
CA ASP A 51 7.18 2.48 4.24
C ASP A 51 8.72 2.45 4.05
N ASN A 52 9.45 2.53 5.16
CA ASN A 52 10.91 2.46 5.16
C ASN A 52 11.44 1.07 5.53
N ALA A 53 10.70 -0.02 5.26
CA ALA A 53 11.19 -1.37 5.50
C ALA A 53 12.53 -1.60 4.78
N ARG A 54 13.42 -2.42 5.37
CA ARG A 54 14.79 -2.63 4.84
C ARG A 54 14.83 -2.99 3.34
N PRO A 55 13.98 -3.89 2.81
CA PRO A 55 13.93 -4.18 1.38
C PRO A 55 13.58 -2.96 0.53
N HIS A 56 12.69 -2.10 1.02
CA HIS A 56 12.14 -0.96 0.30
C HIS A 56 13.11 0.22 0.20
N VAL A 57 14.03 0.35 1.17
CA VAL A 57 15.05 1.41 1.18
C VAL A 57 16.40 0.99 0.60
N ALA A 58 16.51 -0.26 0.13
CA ALA A 58 17.71 -0.79 -0.50
C ALA A 58 18.14 0.05 -1.72
N LYS A 59 19.44 0.08 -1.99
CA LYS A 59 20.02 0.85 -3.10
C LYS A 59 19.40 0.45 -4.45
N SER A 60 19.25 -0.86 -4.70
CA SER A 60 18.63 -1.39 -5.91
C SER A 60 17.19 -0.91 -6.13
N ILE A 61 16.42 -0.73 -5.05
CA ILE A 61 15.04 -0.23 -5.13
C ILE A 61 15.02 1.27 -5.43
N ARG A 62 15.91 2.06 -4.81
CA ARG A 62 16.03 3.49 -5.13
C ARG A 62 16.38 3.69 -6.61
N GLU A 63 17.34 2.93 -7.12
CA GLU A 63 17.72 2.94 -8.54
C GLU A 63 16.57 2.50 -9.44
N LYS A 64 15.77 1.50 -9.02
CA LYS A 64 14.60 1.06 -9.79
C LYS A 64 13.52 2.14 -9.85
N LEU A 65 13.18 2.79 -8.73
CA LEU A 65 12.21 3.89 -8.73
C LEU A 65 12.65 5.04 -9.65
N LEU A 66 13.95 5.37 -9.66
CA LEU A 66 14.52 6.34 -10.59
C LEU A 66 14.37 5.92 -12.06
N LYS A 67 14.67 4.65 -12.38
CA LYS A 67 14.49 4.10 -13.75
C LYS A 67 13.03 4.11 -14.21
N LEU A 68 12.10 3.91 -13.28
CA LEU A 68 10.66 3.99 -13.54
C LEU A 68 10.14 5.43 -13.63
N GLY A 69 10.95 6.43 -13.25
CA GLY A 69 10.54 7.83 -13.20
C GLY A 69 9.59 8.15 -12.06
N TRP A 70 9.59 7.36 -10.99
CA TRP A 70 8.66 7.53 -9.86
C TRP A 70 9.27 8.39 -8.75
N PHE A 71 8.51 9.38 -8.30
CA PHE A 71 8.90 10.27 -7.20
C PHE A 71 8.56 9.63 -5.85
N LYS A 72 9.56 9.16 -5.11
CA LYS A 72 9.35 8.65 -3.75
C LYS A 72 8.91 9.80 -2.84
N ILE A 73 7.74 9.66 -2.21
CA ILE A 73 7.29 10.55 -1.13
C ILE A 73 8.09 10.22 0.14
N PRO A 74 8.73 11.22 0.80
CA PRO A 74 9.41 11.00 2.08
C PRO A 74 8.45 10.48 3.14
N ARG A 75 8.92 9.53 3.96
CA ARG A 75 8.14 9.00 5.07
C ARG A 75 8.91 9.09 6.38
N PRO A 76 8.33 9.70 7.43
CA PRO A 76 8.92 9.62 8.77
C PRO A 76 8.88 8.17 9.29
N PRO A 77 9.88 7.76 10.09
CA PRO A 77 9.84 6.49 10.81
C PRO A 77 8.63 6.40 11.75
N TYR A 78 8.08 5.19 11.92
CA TYR A 78 7.02 4.89 12.90
C TYR A 78 5.74 5.72 12.78
N SER A 79 5.35 6.12 11.56
CA SER A 79 4.11 6.88 11.30
C SER A 79 3.12 6.08 10.45
N PRO A 80 2.50 5.02 11.00
CA PRO A 80 1.47 4.25 10.30
C PRO A 80 0.19 5.08 10.06
N ASP A 81 -0.07 6.08 10.90
CA ASP A 81 -1.12 7.10 10.74
C ASP A 81 -0.98 7.95 9.46
N LEU A 82 0.20 7.93 8.84
CA LEU A 82 0.47 8.56 7.54
C LEU A 82 0.46 7.58 6.36
N ALA A 83 0.17 6.29 6.58
CA ALA A 83 0.02 5.28 5.53
C ALA A 83 -1.45 4.95 5.31
N PRO A 84 -2.06 5.41 4.20
CA PRO A 84 -3.43 5.03 3.83
C PRO A 84 -3.66 3.51 3.81
N THR A 85 -2.63 2.75 3.44
CA THR A 85 -2.70 1.29 3.47
C THR A 85 -2.92 0.76 4.91
N ASP A 86 -2.24 1.33 5.91
CA ASP A 86 -2.29 0.83 7.28
C ASP A 86 -3.59 1.24 7.99
N TYR A 87 -3.87 2.55 8.06
CA TYR A 87 -4.98 3.06 8.87
C TYR A 87 -6.35 2.86 8.22
N HIS A 88 -6.43 2.66 6.90
CA HIS A 88 -7.70 2.50 6.19
C HIS A 88 -7.87 1.13 5.55
N LEU A 89 -7.01 0.75 4.61
CA LEU A 89 -7.20 -0.47 3.83
C LEU A 89 -7.06 -1.71 4.72
N PHE A 90 -5.97 -1.80 5.48
CA PHE A 90 -5.71 -2.92 6.39
C PHE A 90 -6.59 -2.89 7.62
N ARG A 91 -7.01 -1.71 8.11
CA ARG A 91 -8.04 -1.63 9.15
C ARG A 91 -9.38 -2.21 8.66
N SER A 92 -9.82 -1.85 7.46
CA SER A 92 -11.03 -2.43 6.87
C SER A 92 -10.88 -3.93 6.63
N LEU A 93 -9.70 -4.39 6.19
CA LEU A 93 -9.43 -5.80 5.97
C LEU A 93 -9.42 -6.58 7.29
N SER A 94 -8.79 -6.06 8.34
CA SER A 94 -8.75 -6.69 9.66
C SER A 94 -10.16 -6.89 10.22
N ASN A 95 -11.03 -5.88 10.09
CA ASN A 95 -12.44 -6.00 10.50
C ASN A 95 -13.17 -7.08 9.70
N TYR A 96 -12.91 -7.19 8.40
CA TYR A 96 -13.49 -8.20 7.54
C TYR A 96 -13.02 -9.62 7.86
N LEU A 97 -11.75 -9.78 8.24
CA LEU A 97 -11.14 -11.07 8.54
C LEU A 97 -11.45 -11.60 9.95
N ARG A 98 -11.94 -10.75 10.87
CA ARG A 98 -12.03 -11.05 12.31
C ARG A 98 -12.79 -12.34 12.64
N GLU A 99 -13.81 -12.69 11.87
CA GLU A 99 -14.68 -13.85 12.13
C GLU A 99 -14.56 -14.92 11.04
N LYS A 100 -13.52 -14.83 10.20
CA LYS A 100 -13.31 -15.76 9.10
C LYS A 100 -12.30 -16.83 9.45
N ASN A 101 -12.64 -18.06 9.08
CA ASN A 101 -11.72 -19.19 9.07
C ASN A 101 -11.59 -19.66 7.64
N PHE A 102 -10.36 -19.93 7.22
CA PHE A 102 -10.06 -20.41 5.87
C PHE A 102 -9.56 -21.85 5.96
N HIS A 103 -10.06 -22.71 5.06
CA HIS A 103 -9.64 -24.10 5.03
C HIS A 103 -8.27 -24.29 4.38
N ASP A 104 -7.95 -23.47 3.38
CA ASP A 104 -6.69 -23.48 2.67
C ASP A 104 -6.31 -22.10 2.10
N GLU A 105 -5.14 -22.03 1.45
CA GLU A 105 -4.62 -20.79 0.87
C GLU A 105 -5.43 -20.28 -0.33
N ASN A 106 -6.09 -21.16 -1.08
CA ASN A 106 -6.90 -20.78 -2.24
C ASN A 106 -8.23 -20.15 -1.82
N ASP A 107 -8.83 -20.67 -0.75
CA ASP A 107 -10.01 -20.08 -0.10
C ASP A 107 -9.68 -18.64 0.35
N LEU A 108 -8.57 -18.47 1.08
CA LEU A 108 -8.07 -17.15 1.47
C LEU A 108 -7.84 -16.23 0.27
N LYS A 109 -7.18 -16.71 -0.79
CA LYS A 109 -6.91 -15.92 -2.01
C LYS A 109 -8.19 -15.45 -2.68
N THR A 110 -9.18 -16.34 -2.80
CA THR A 110 -10.47 -16.06 -3.42
C THR A 110 -11.25 -15.03 -2.59
N ASP A 111 -11.27 -15.20 -1.28
CA ASP A 111 -11.98 -14.31 -0.38
C ASP A 111 -11.36 -12.91 -0.32
N LEU A 112 -10.02 -12.83 -0.29
CA LEU A 112 -9.30 -11.56 -0.40
C LEU A 112 -9.53 -10.89 -1.76
N ALA A 113 -9.55 -11.64 -2.85
CA ALA A 113 -9.90 -11.09 -4.16
C ALA A 113 -11.29 -10.46 -4.14
N ASN A 114 -12.29 -11.20 -3.64
CA ASN A 114 -13.66 -10.69 -3.48
C ASN A 114 -13.73 -9.45 -2.58
N PHE A 115 -12.94 -9.40 -1.50
CA PHE A 115 -12.90 -8.24 -0.61
C PHE A 115 -12.43 -6.97 -1.34
N PHE A 116 -11.32 -7.05 -2.08
CA PHE A 116 -10.78 -5.90 -2.80
C PHE A 116 -11.64 -5.51 -4.00
N ASP A 117 -12.16 -6.49 -4.74
CA ASP A 117 -12.94 -6.24 -5.96
C ASP A 117 -14.33 -5.64 -5.65
N ARG A 118 -14.81 -5.76 -4.40
CA ARG A 118 -16.05 -5.12 -3.90
C ARG A 118 -15.86 -3.70 -3.37
N LYS A 119 -14.63 -3.21 -3.23
CA LYS A 119 -14.39 -1.83 -2.78
C LYS A 119 -14.71 -0.85 -3.91
N SER A 120 -15.52 0.16 -3.60
CA SER A 120 -15.83 1.23 -4.55
C SER A 120 -14.60 2.11 -4.79
N GLN A 121 -14.60 2.85 -5.90
CA GLN A 121 -13.60 3.88 -6.15
C GLN A 121 -13.55 4.90 -5.00
N ASP A 122 -14.71 5.38 -4.54
CA ASP A 122 -14.84 6.32 -3.41
C ASP A 122 -14.11 5.85 -2.15
N PHE A 123 -14.09 4.54 -1.89
CA PHE A 123 -13.38 3.97 -0.75
C PHE A 123 -11.87 4.24 -0.82
N TYR A 124 -11.28 4.22 -2.02
CA TYR A 124 -9.87 4.50 -2.25
C TYR A 124 -9.62 6.01 -2.38
N GLU A 125 -10.39 6.67 -3.24
CA GLU A 125 -10.25 8.08 -3.59
C GLU A 125 -10.33 8.99 -2.37
N THR A 126 -11.36 8.82 -1.53
CA THR A 126 -11.57 9.66 -0.34
C THR A 126 -10.33 9.70 0.55
N ARG A 127 -9.62 8.57 0.67
CA ARG A 127 -8.43 8.51 1.54
C ARG A 127 -7.20 9.14 0.92
N ILE A 128 -6.97 8.91 -0.37
CA ILE A 128 -5.88 9.58 -1.08
C ILE A 128 -6.07 11.10 -1.03
N LEU A 129 -7.30 11.58 -1.26
CA LEU A 129 -7.61 13.01 -1.23
C LEU A 129 -7.55 13.61 0.19
N SER A 130 -7.78 12.82 1.24
CA SER A 130 -7.67 13.28 2.64
C SER A 130 -6.24 13.33 3.20
N LEU A 131 -5.22 12.89 2.44
CA LEU A 131 -3.83 12.88 2.89
C LEU A 131 -3.31 14.27 3.33
N PRO A 132 -3.57 15.36 2.58
CA PRO A 132 -3.11 16.70 3.00
C PRO A 132 -3.69 17.14 4.34
N GLU A 133 -4.94 16.79 4.63
CA GLU A 133 -5.57 17.07 5.92
C GLU A 133 -4.92 16.27 7.05
N HIS A 134 -4.59 15.00 6.82
CA HIS A 134 -3.84 14.19 7.80
C HIS A 134 -2.44 14.75 8.06
N TRP A 135 -1.72 15.15 7.00
CA TRP A 135 -0.42 15.80 7.17
C TRP A 135 -0.53 17.10 7.95
N ARG A 136 -1.56 17.90 7.70
CA ARG A 136 -1.83 19.13 8.46
C ARG A 136 -2.03 18.82 9.94
N LYS A 137 -2.84 17.82 10.29
CA LYS A 137 -3.05 17.41 11.69
C LYS A 137 -1.75 17.01 12.39
N VAL A 138 -0.86 16.28 11.72
CA VAL A 138 0.46 15.93 12.29
C VAL A 138 1.33 17.15 12.49
N ILE A 139 1.29 18.12 11.58
CA ILE A 139 2.02 19.38 11.73
C ILE A 139 1.48 20.17 12.93
N ASP A 140 0.16 20.32 13.01
CA ASP A 140 -0.51 21.07 14.07
C ASP A 140 -0.33 20.41 15.44
N SER A 141 -0.11 19.09 15.47
CA SER A 141 0.21 18.32 16.68
C SER A 141 1.71 18.25 17.02
N ASN A 142 2.57 18.98 16.29
CA ASN A 142 4.04 18.94 16.41
C ASN A 142 4.61 17.51 16.28
N GLY A 143 4.06 16.70 15.39
CA GLY A 143 4.52 15.34 15.12
C GLY A 143 3.94 14.27 16.04
N ALA A 144 3.00 14.62 16.92
CA ALA A 144 2.29 13.63 17.73
C ALA A 144 1.29 12.82 16.88
N TYR A 145 1.06 11.57 17.29
CA TYR A 145 0.12 10.67 16.62
C TYR A 145 -1.28 11.27 16.53
N ILE A 146 -1.94 11.04 15.40
CA ILE A 146 -3.35 11.38 15.24
C ILE A 146 -4.19 10.38 16.05
N VAL A 147 -4.95 10.90 17.01
CA VAL A 147 -5.99 10.14 17.71
C VAL A 147 -7.30 10.40 16.97
N GLU A 148 -7.86 9.37 16.33
CA GLU A 148 -9.24 9.45 15.83
C GLU A 148 -10.19 9.39 17.04
N THR A 149 -10.78 10.53 17.36
CA THR A 149 -11.92 10.65 18.29
C THR A 149 -13.23 10.36 17.59
#